data_AF-A0A136WEL3-F1
#
_entry.id   AF-A0A136WEL3-F1
#
_cell.length_a   1.000
_cell.length_b   1.000
_cell.length_c   1.000
_cell.angle_alpha   90.00
_cell.angle_beta   90.00
_cell.angle_gamma   90.00
#
_symmetry.space_group_name_H-M   'P 1'
#
loop_
_entity.id
_entity.type
_entity.pdbx_description
1 polymer ?
#
loop_
_entity_poly.entity_id
_entity_poly.type
_entity_poly.pdbx_seq_one_letter_code
_entity_poly.pdbx_strand_id
1 'polypeptide(L)'
;MARKKKPVHRVQMTDEKRNIIQQLLQEYDIQSAEDIQDTLKDLLGGTIKEMMECDMDTILAMKSQNALTAIFSAMVTNQSISAVAMEA
;
A
#
# COMPACT_ATOMS: atom_id res chain seq x y z
N MET A 1 -11.32 -18.19 25.32
CA MET A 1 -11.75 -17.61 24.02
C MET A 1 -11.12 -18.42 22.90
N ALA A 2 -11.90 -19.21 22.16
CA ALA A 2 -11.39 -20.03 21.05
C ALA A 2 -11.25 -19.16 19.79
N ARG A 3 -10.02 -18.94 19.31
CA ARG A 3 -9.76 -18.25 18.04
C ARG A 3 -10.37 -19.09 16.91
N LYS A 4 -11.48 -18.63 16.32
CA LYS A 4 -12.07 -19.25 15.12
C LYS A 4 -11.02 -19.19 14.01
N LYS A 5 -10.42 -20.34 13.65
CA LYS A 5 -9.48 -20.42 12.53
C LYS A 5 -10.24 -20.00 11.26
N LYS A 6 -9.78 -18.93 10.60
CA LYS A 6 -10.30 -18.50 9.29
C LYS A 6 -10.22 -19.69 8.33
N PRO A 7 -11.21 -19.89 7.44
CA PRO A 7 -11.16 -20.97 6.46
C PRO A 7 -9.85 -20.88 5.68
N VAL A 8 -9.02 -21.91 5.80
CA VAL A 8 -7.75 -21.98 5.07
C VAL A 8 -8.11 -22.14 3.60
N HIS A 9 -7.90 -21.09 2.81
CA HIS A 9 -8.04 -21.18 1.37
C HIS A 9 -6.96 -22.16 0.87
N ARG A 10 -7.39 -23.36 0.49
CA ARG A 10 -6.47 -24.36 -0.10
C ARG A 10 -6.12 -23.91 -1.50
N VAL A 11 -4.91 -23.40 -1.65
CA VAL A 11 -4.36 -23.02 -2.95
C VAL A 11 -4.29 -24.26 -3.83
N GLN A 12 -4.90 -24.19 -5.02
CA GLN A 12 -4.60 -25.16 -6.07
C GLN A 12 -3.19 -24.89 -6.57
N MET A 13 -2.31 -25.88 -6.37
CA MET A 13 -0.92 -25.83 -6.83
C MET A 13 -0.87 -26.20 -8.31
N THR A 14 -0.78 -25.17 -9.15
CA THR A 14 -0.39 -25.30 -10.57
C THR A 14 1.13 -25.35 -10.67
N ASP A 15 1.66 -25.85 -11.78
CA ASP A 15 3.11 -25.95 -11.98
C ASP A 15 3.81 -24.58 -11.96
N GLU A 16 3.13 -23.56 -12.46
CA GLU A 16 3.57 -22.16 -12.36
C GLU A 16 3.73 -21.70 -10.91
N LYS A 17 2.76 -22.00 -10.04
CA LYS A 17 2.84 -21.66 -8.61
C LYS A 17 3.93 -22.45 -7.90
N ARG A 18 4.16 -23.71 -8.27
CA ARG A 18 5.28 -24.51 -7.73
C ARG A 18 6.63 -23.90 -8.11
N ASN A 19 6.77 -23.43 -9.35
CA ASN A 19 8.01 -22.83 -9.84
C ASN A 19 8.33 -21.52 -9.09
N ILE A 20 7.33 -20.66 -8.89
CA ILE A 20 7.49 -19.42 -8.11
C ILE A 20 7.90 -19.75 -6.67
N ILE A 21 7.23 -20.71 -6.02
CA ILE A 21 7.60 -21.12 -4.66
C ILE A 21 9.03 -21.68 -4.63
N GLN A 22 9.41 -22.50 -5.61
CA GLN A 22 10.76 -23.09 -5.65
C GLN A 22 11.86 -22.04 -5.82
N GLN A 23 11.62 -21.01 -6.63
CA GLN A 23 12.55 -19.88 -6.76
C GLN A 23 12.68 -19.10 -5.45
N LEU A 24 11.54 -18.80 -4.79
CA LEU A 24 11.55 -18.14 -3.49
C LEU A 24 12.25 -18.98 -2.41
N LEU A 25 12.08 -20.30 -2.42
CA LEU A 25 12.75 -21.20 -1.48
C LEU A 25 14.26 -21.36 -1.73
N GLN A 26 14.76 -20.99 -2.92
CA GLN A 26 16.19 -21.00 -3.25
C GLN A 26 16.89 -19.70 -2.87
N GLU A 27 16.20 -18.56 -2.97
CA GLU A 27 16.75 -17.25 -2.60
C GLU A 27 16.91 -17.07 -1.08
N TYR A 28 16.02 -17.68 -0.31
CA TYR A 28 16.11 -17.76 1.14
C TYR A 28 16.78 -19.10 1.48
N ASP A 29 17.95 -19.11 2.14
CA ASP A 29 18.66 -20.34 2.57
C ASP A 29 17.86 -21.13 3.61
N ILE A 30 16.80 -21.80 3.16
CA ILE A 30 15.82 -22.47 3.99
C ILE A 30 16.36 -23.84 4.38
N GLN A 31 16.57 -24.06 5.67
CA GLN A 31 17.14 -25.30 6.21
C GLN A 31 16.06 -26.20 6.84
N SER A 32 14.92 -25.64 7.22
CA SER A 32 13.82 -26.34 7.89
C SER A 32 12.44 -25.95 7.36
N ALA A 33 11.45 -26.83 7.58
CA ALA A 33 10.04 -26.52 7.34
C ALA A 33 9.53 -25.36 8.22
N GLU A 34 10.18 -25.10 9.35
CA GLU A 34 9.91 -23.95 10.21
C GLU A 34 10.39 -22.65 9.55
N ASP A 35 11.59 -22.66 8.96
CA ASP A 35 12.15 -21.52 8.21
C ASP A 35 11.28 -21.18 7.00
N ILE A 36 10.72 -22.18 6.32
CA ILE A 36 9.72 -21.98 5.24
C ILE A 36 8.55 -21.17 5.77
N GLN A 37 8.01 -21.58 6.92
CA GLN A 37 6.81 -20.97 7.46
C GLN A 37 7.07 -19.52 7.90
N ASP A 38 8.21 -19.25 8.51
CA ASP A 38 8.56 -17.91 8.98
C ASP A 38 8.93 -16.99 7.81
N THR A 39 9.72 -17.47 6.85
CA THR A 39 10.03 -16.74 5.62
C THR A 39 8.76 -16.37 4.84
N LEU A 40 7.81 -17.30 4.69
CA LEU A 40 6.56 -17.03 3.99
C LEU A 40 5.65 -16.05 4.75
N LYS A 41 5.65 -16.09 6.09
CA LYS A 41 4.91 -15.12 6.91
C LYS A 41 5.50 -13.72 6.74
N ASP A 42 6.83 -13.62 6.79
CA ASP A 42 7.53 -12.34 6.69
C ASP A 42 7.40 -11.75 5.28
N LEU A 43 7.56 -12.58 4.24
CA LEU A 43 7.40 -12.16 2.85
C LEU A 43 5.98 -11.64 2.57
N LEU A 44 4.96 -12.42 2.90
CA LEU A 44 3.57 -12.01 2.69
C LEU A 44 3.17 -10.83 3.59
N GLY A 45 3.68 -10.80 4.83
CA GLY A 45 3.49 -9.69 5.76
C GLY A 45 4.10 -8.40 5.24
N GLY A 46 5.30 -8.47 4.67
CA GLY A 46 5.98 -7.37 3.99
C GLY A 46 5.20 -6.87 2.80
N THR A 47 4.76 -7.75 1.89
CA THR A 47 3.98 -7.34 0.71
C THR A 47 2.65 -6.68 1.09
N ILE A 48 1.94 -7.21 2.10
CA ILE A 48 0.69 -6.58 2.58
C ILE A 48 0.97 -5.22 3.22
N LYS A 49 2.04 -5.11 4.00
CA LYS A 49 2.45 -3.85 4.61
C LYS A 49 2.79 -2.80 3.55
N GLU A 50 3.56 -3.15 2.53
CA GLU A 50 3.89 -2.27 1.41
C GLU A 50 2.64 -1.83 0.64
N MET A 51 1.69 -2.74 0.39
CA MET A 51 0.41 -2.38 -0.22
C MET A 51 -0.38 -1.39 0.65
N MET A 52 -0.40 -1.59 1.97
CA MET A 52 -1.06 -0.67 2.90
C MET A 52 -0.36 0.69 3.01
N GLU A 53 0.97 0.72 2.97
CA GLU A 53 1.76 1.96 3.01
C GLU A 53 1.61 2.76 1.72
N CYS A 54 1.60 2.09 0.55
CA CYS A 54 1.33 2.72 -0.75
C CYS A 54 -0.07 3.37 -0.80
N ASP A 55 -1.09 2.67 -0.27
CA ASP A 55 -2.44 3.22 -0.15
C ASP A 55 -2.47 4.44 0.78
N MET A 56 -1.75 4.41 1.90
CA MET A 56 -1.69 5.52 2.86
C MET A 56 -0.91 6.73 2.33
N ASP A 57 0.20 6.51 1.64
CA ASP A 57 0.99 7.57 1.00
C ASP A 57 0.18 8.25 -0.10
N THR A 58 -0.60 7.49 -0.87
CA THR A 58 -1.52 8.03 -1.88
C THR A 58 -2.58 8.93 -1.22
N ILE A 59 -3.19 8.48 -0.12
CA ILE A 59 -4.20 9.27 0.62
C ILE A 59 -3.58 10.54 1.25
N LEU A 60 -2.36 10.45 1.77
CA LEU A 60 -1.63 11.60 2.33
C LEU A 60 -1.29 12.63 1.25
N ALA A 61 -0.77 12.18 0.11
CA ALA A 61 -0.46 13.03 -1.03
C ALA A 61 -1.73 13.76 -1.55
N MET A 62 -2.86 13.05 -1.67
CA MET A 62 -4.15 13.65 -2.05
C MET A 62 -4.62 14.72 -1.05
N LYS A 63 -4.49 14.47 0.26
CA LYS A 63 -4.85 15.46 1.29
C LYS A 63 -3.98 16.71 1.22
N SER A 64 -2.67 16.54 1.02
CA SER A 64 -1.72 17.64 0.85
C SER A 64 -2.03 18.46 -0.41
N GLN A 65 -2.36 17.80 -1.51
CA GLN A 65 -2.73 18.45 -2.76
C GLN A 65 -4.03 19.27 -2.63
N ASN A 66 -5.02 18.78 -1.87
CA ASN A 66 -6.24 19.54 -1.59
C ASN A 66 -5.97 20.82 -0.81
N ALA A 67 -5.03 20.80 0.15
CA ALA A 67 -4.63 21.99 0.89
C ALA A 67 -3.95 23.04 -0.04
N LEU A 68 -3.05 22.60 -0.93
CA LEU A 68 -2.43 23.48 -1.93
C LEU A 68 -3.46 24.07 -2.91
N THR A 69 -4.42 23.26 -3.33
CA THR A 69 -5.49 23.69 -4.24
C THR A 69 -6.38 24.77 -3.61
N ALA A 70 -6.71 24.62 -2.33
CA ALA A 70 -7.50 25.60 -1.58
C ALA A 70 -6.74 26.92 -1.36
N ILE A 71 -5.43 26.85 -1.13
CA ILE A 71 -4.57 28.05 -0.98
C ILE A 71 -4.46 28.81 -2.31
N PHE A 72 -4.25 28.11 -3.41
CA PHE A 72 -4.19 28.73 -4.74
C PHE A 72 -5.52 29.35 -5.15
N SER A 73 -6.65 28.65 -4.92
CA SER A 73 -7.97 29.22 -5.23
C SER A 73 -8.27 30.47 -4.40
N ALA A 74 -7.91 30.47 -3.11
CA ALA A 74 -8.05 31.63 -2.24
C ALA A 74 -7.17 32.82 -2.67
N MET A 75 -5.94 32.56 -3.13
CA MET A 75 -5.07 33.64 -3.65
C MET A 75 -5.61 34.23 -4.95
N VAL A 76 -6.07 33.39 -5.87
CA VAL A 76 -6.64 33.83 -7.16
C VAL A 76 -7.90 34.66 -6.94
N THR A 77 -8.80 34.22 -6.05
CA THR A 77 -10.04 34.98 -5.75
C THR A 77 -9.74 36.32 -5.08
N ASN A 78 -8.76 36.40 -4.18
CA ASN A 78 -8.37 37.66 -3.55
C ASN A 78 -7.77 38.67 -4.56
N GLN A 79 -6.97 38.21 -5.53
CA GLN A 79 -6.44 39.06 -6.59
C GLN A 79 -7.55 39.60 -7.50
N SER A 80 -8.54 38.77 -7.84
CA SER A 80 -9.70 39.19 -8.65
C SER A 80 -10.55 40.24 -7.93
N ILE A 81 -10.74 40.13 -6.60
CA ILE A 81 -11.49 41.12 -5.82
C ILE A 81 -10.75 42.47 -5.77
N SER A 82 -9.43 42.46 -5.61
CA SER A 82 -8.63 43.70 -5.58
C SER A 82 -8.58 44.40 -6.93
N ALA A 83 -8.60 43.67 -8.05
CA ALA A 83 -8.63 44.26 -9.39
C ALA A 83 -9.97 44.96 -9.68
N VAL A 84 -11.09 44.34 -9.28
CA VAL A 84 -12.44 44.92 -9.46
C VAL A 84 -12.66 46.14 -8.56
N ALA A 85 -12.06 46.18 -7.37
CA ALA A 85 -12.17 47.32 -6.45
C ALA A 85 -11.37 48.58 -6.87
N MET A 86 -10.42 48.45 -7.82
CA MET A 86 -9.67 49.59 -8.37
C MET A 86 -10.30 50.18 -9.64
N GLU A 87 -11.26 49.48 -10.27
CA GLU A 87 -11.97 49.93 -11.48
C GLU A 87 -13.33 50.60 -11.21
N ALA A 88 -13.73 50.75 -9.93
CA ALA A 88 -14.96 51.42 -9.48
C ALA A 88 -14.65 52.75 -8.76
#